data_AF-A0A9P0AM36-F1
#
_entry.id   AF-A0A9P0AM36-F1
#
_cell.length_a   1.000
_cell.length_b   1.000
_cell.length_c   1.000
_cell.angle_alpha   90.00
_cell.angle_beta   90.00
_cell.angle_gamma   90.00
#
_symmetry.space_group_name_H-M   'P 1'
#
loop_
_entity.id
_entity.type
_entity.pdbx_description
1 polymer ?
#
loop_
_entity_poly.entity_id
_entity_poly.type
_entity_poly.pdbx_seq_one_letter_code
_entity_poly.pdbx_strand_id
1 'polypeptide(L)'
;MSSVNILILAGLFIIVGPDLCPMLTPIEGAYQNRIWKIGFNTGDLVVIPSVGNFDVSPYHWMFAVSNTELAGISVTKRSFLNRRAHIVIFNQDLRNQIWRTKASRVPHILGRPDMSRKGAIIAKRLSDKQVYFNILRCNCGHYTDYFAYGRVYGIKGKITHLPINKSCPLYNVITEDTDVTSENFKLVDGYGRKFDLLPYKEEMAP
;
A
#
# COMPACT_ATOMS: atom_id res chain seq x y z
N MET A 1 -5.38 -21.47 54.52
CA MET A 1 -6.37 -21.38 53.41
C MET A 1 -5.66 -20.79 52.22
N SER A 2 -5.34 -21.62 51.23
CA SER A 2 -4.62 -21.23 50.00
C SER A 2 -5.53 -20.46 49.06
N SER A 3 -5.08 -19.30 48.60
CA SER A 3 -5.71 -18.53 47.54
C SER A 3 -5.30 -19.12 46.18
N VAL A 4 -6.25 -19.72 45.48
CA VAL A 4 -6.11 -20.20 44.10
C VAL A 4 -6.72 -19.18 43.14
N ASN A 5 -5.91 -18.77 42.16
CA ASN A 5 -6.16 -18.20 40.83
C ASN A 5 -7.58 -17.76 40.43
N ILE A 6 -7.66 -16.67 39.66
CA ILE A 6 -8.06 -16.69 38.24
C ILE A 6 -7.60 -15.38 37.58
N LEU A 7 -6.63 -15.49 36.68
CA LEU A 7 -6.23 -14.45 35.75
C LEU A 7 -7.29 -14.39 34.64
N ILE A 8 -8.08 -13.33 34.58
CA ILE A 8 -9.06 -13.12 33.50
C ILE A 8 -8.29 -12.66 32.26
N LEU A 9 -7.92 -13.61 31.40
CA LEU A 9 -7.57 -13.37 30.01
C LEU A 9 -8.86 -12.97 29.26
N ALA A 10 -9.10 -11.65 29.15
CA ALA A 10 -10.16 -11.14 28.29
C ALA A 10 -9.80 -11.41 26.83
N GLY A 11 -10.54 -12.35 26.23
CA GLY A 11 -10.35 -12.87 24.89
C GLY A 11 -10.43 -11.80 23.81
N LEU A 12 -9.34 -11.70 23.05
CA LEU A 12 -9.27 -11.05 21.76
C LEU A 12 -10.14 -11.88 20.79
N PHE A 13 -11.37 -11.46 20.55
CA PHE A 13 -12.24 -12.07 19.54
C PHE A 13 -11.68 -11.77 18.14
N ILE A 14 -10.90 -12.72 17.63
CA ILE A 14 -10.46 -12.79 16.25
C ILE A 14 -11.62 -13.35 15.43
N ILE A 15 -12.35 -12.48 14.73
CA ILE A 15 -13.29 -12.87 13.67
C ILE A 15 -12.62 -12.64 12.31
N VAL A 16 -12.83 -13.62 11.44
CA VAL A 16 -12.01 -14.04 10.30
C VAL A 16 -12.52 -13.42 8.98
N GLY A 17 -11.62 -12.88 8.15
CA GLY A 17 -11.86 -12.43 6.75
C GLY A 17 -10.54 -11.95 6.09
N PRO A 18 -10.37 -12.03 4.75
CA PRO A 18 -9.06 -11.86 4.11
C PRO A 18 -8.63 -10.37 4.04
N ASP A 19 -7.32 -10.17 4.01
CA ASP A 19 -6.62 -8.92 3.69
C ASP A 19 -6.75 -7.73 4.66
N LEU A 20 -6.02 -7.82 5.77
CA LEU A 20 -5.84 -6.71 6.71
C LEU A 20 -4.45 -6.09 6.58
N CYS A 21 -4.36 -4.93 5.93
CA CYS A 21 -3.37 -3.90 6.24
C CYS A 21 -3.98 -2.96 7.31
N PRO A 22 -3.58 -3.03 8.58
CA PRO A 22 -4.12 -2.15 9.60
C PRO A 22 -3.49 -0.75 9.53
N MET A 23 -4.42 0.21 9.49
CA MET A 23 -4.37 1.60 9.95
C MET A 23 -3.46 2.59 9.19
N LEU A 24 -4.06 3.38 8.33
CA LEU A 24 -4.04 4.83 8.53
C LEU A 24 -5.49 5.18 8.93
N THR A 25 -5.76 5.54 10.17
CA THR A 25 -7.02 6.24 10.46
C THR A 25 -6.97 7.58 9.73
N PRO A 26 -8.01 7.96 8.98
CA PRO A 26 -8.15 9.30 8.45
C PRO A 26 -8.09 10.29 9.62
N ILE A 27 -7.38 11.39 9.44
CA ILE A 27 -7.52 12.56 10.32
C ILE A 27 -8.99 12.98 10.18
N GLU A 28 -9.70 13.09 11.29
CA GLU A 28 -11.09 13.53 11.31
C GLU A 28 -11.24 14.89 10.61
N GLY A 29 -12.15 14.94 9.65
CA GLY A 29 -12.48 16.15 8.90
C GLY A 29 -12.13 16.05 7.40
N ALA A 30 -13.18 15.97 6.57
CA ALA A 30 -13.17 16.25 5.13
C ALA A 30 -12.88 15.12 4.10
N TYR A 31 -13.22 13.86 4.36
CA TYR A 31 -13.32 12.84 3.29
C TYR A 31 -14.74 12.27 3.19
N GLN A 32 -15.69 13.09 2.74
CA GLN A 32 -17.01 12.64 2.32
C GLN A 32 -17.10 12.68 0.80
N ASN A 33 -16.93 11.54 0.13
CA ASN A 33 -17.60 11.24 -1.14
C ASN A 33 -17.68 9.72 -1.32
N ARG A 34 -18.87 9.19 -1.63
CA ARG A 34 -19.08 7.75 -1.86
C ARG A 34 -18.67 7.39 -3.30
N ILE A 35 -18.04 6.23 -3.47
CA ILE A 35 -17.11 5.92 -4.56
C ILE A 35 -17.70 5.68 -5.93
N TRP A 36 -19.00 5.43 -6.04
CA TRP A 36 -19.67 5.34 -7.35
C TRP A 36 -19.49 6.62 -8.19
N LYS A 37 -18.96 7.70 -7.57
CA LYS A 37 -18.67 9.02 -8.15
C LYS A 37 -17.19 9.44 -8.17
N ILE A 38 -16.25 8.67 -7.63
CA ILE A 38 -14.86 9.15 -7.53
C ILE A 38 -14.09 8.66 -8.75
N GLY A 39 -14.08 9.49 -9.80
CA GLY A 39 -12.99 9.45 -10.76
C GLY A 39 -11.66 9.65 -10.03
N PHE A 40 -10.65 8.89 -10.43
CA PHE A 40 -9.29 9.10 -10.00
C PHE A 40 -8.42 9.29 -11.24
N ASN A 41 -7.37 10.06 -11.09
CA ASN A 41 -6.34 10.21 -12.10
C ASN A 41 -5.14 9.37 -11.71
N THR A 42 -4.34 9.00 -12.70
CA THR A 42 -2.99 8.45 -12.47
C THR A 42 -2.25 9.27 -11.42
N GLY A 43 -1.65 8.62 -10.43
CA GLY A 43 -0.94 9.28 -9.34
C GLY A 43 -1.77 9.47 -8.07
N ASP A 44 -3.10 9.45 -8.16
CA ASP A 44 -3.95 9.56 -6.98
C ASP A 44 -3.76 8.37 -6.03
N LEU A 45 -3.85 8.64 -4.73
CA LEU A 45 -3.93 7.61 -3.72
C LEU A 45 -5.40 7.28 -3.48
N VAL A 46 -5.73 5.99 -3.40
CA VAL A 46 -7.08 5.51 -3.12
C VAL A 46 -7.06 4.67 -1.86
N VAL A 47 -7.97 4.97 -0.95
CA VAL A 47 -8.01 4.35 0.38
C VAL A 47 -9.34 3.66 0.54
N ILE A 48 -9.32 2.34 0.75
CA ILE A 48 -10.53 1.53 0.93
C ILE A 48 -10.57 0.94 2.35
N PRO A 49 -11.73 0.82 3.01
CA PRO A 49 -11.82 0.08 4.26
C PRO A 49 -11.67 -1.43 3.98
N SER A 50 -10.82 -2.11 4.75
CA SER A 50 -10.48 -3.53 4.55
C SER A 50 -11.53 -4.48 5.15
N VAL A 51 -12.39 -4.00 6.05
CA VAL A 51 -13.46 -4.78 6.69
C VAL A 51 -14.75 -3.96 6.73
N GLY A 52 -15.70 -4.25 5.83
CA GLY A 52 -17.08 -3.75 5.88
C GLY A 52 -17.25 -2.21 5.99
N ASN A 53 -18.50 -1.77 6.17
CA ASN A 53 -18.91 -0.35 6.17
C ASN A 53 -18.57 0.45 7.45
N PHE A 54 -17.59 0.00 8.24
CA PHE A 54 -17.27 0.60 9.54
C PHE A 54 -16.30 1.77 9.41
N ASP A 55 -16.60 2.89 10.07
CA ASP A 55 -15.77 4.10 10.04
C ASP A 55 -14.39 3.91 10.72
N VAL A 56 -14.27 2.90 11.59
CA VAL A 56 -13.04 2.47 12.28
C VAL A 56 -12.36 1.26 11.62
N SER A 57 -12.76 0.90 10.39
CA SER A 57 -12.18 -0.23 9.67
C SER A 57 -10.71 0.01 9.30
N PRO A 58 -9.82 -1.00 9.38
CA PRO A 58 -8.45 -0.86 8.90
C PRO A 58 -8.46 -0.51 7.40
N TYR A 59 -7.74 0.53 6.99
CA TYR A 59 -7.74 0.98 5.59
C TYR A 59 -6.61 0.38 4.76
N HIS A 60 -6.94 -0.08 3.56
CA HIS A 60 -6.00 -0.51 2.54
C HIS A 60 -5.71 0.62 1.56
N TRP A 61 -4.42 0.89 1.33
CA TRP A 61 -3.95 1.97 0.47
C TRP A 61 -3.56 1.42 -0.90
N MET A 62 -4.06 2.07 -1.93
CA MET A 62 -3.83 1.75 -3.33
C MET A 62 -3.35 2.99 -4.07
N PHE A 63 -2.65 2.78 -5.17
CA PHE A 63 -2.10 3.83 -6.03
C PHE A 63 -2.72 3.72 -7.43
N ALA A 64 -3.21 4.81 -7.99
CA ALA A 64 -3.73 4.85 -9.35
C ALA A 64 -2.59 4.78 -10.37
N VAL A 65 -2.41 3.60 -10.98
CA VAL A 65 -1.39 3.40 -12.02
C VAL A 65 -1.88 3.83 -13.41
N SER A 66 -3.18 4.07 -13.55
CA SER A 66 -3.80 4.73 -14.69
C SER A 66 -5.13 5.36 -14.22
N ASN A 67 -5.90 5.95 -15.12
CA ASN A 67 -7.24 6.46 -14.79
C ASN A 67 -8.28 5.34 -14.56
N THR A 68 -7.90 4.09 -14.83
CA THR A 68 -8.78 2.91 -14.73
C THR A 68 -8.14 1.75 -13.98
N GLU A 69 -6.95 1.91 -13.41
CA GLU A 69 -6.25 0.81 -12.74
C GLU A 69 -5.65 1.25 -11.41
N LEU A 70 -5.72 0.37 -10.42
CA LEU A 70 -5.13 0.57 -9.10
C LEU A 70 -4.11 -0.52 -8.81
N ALA A 71 -2.95 -0.12 -8.29
CA ALA A 71 -1.99 -1.02 -7.67
C ALA A 71 -2.25 -1.12 -6.17
N GLY A 72 -2.36 -2.34 -5.66
CA GLY A 72 -2.46 -2.63 -4.23
C GLY A 72 -1.56 -3.79 -3.81
N ILE A 73 -1.46 -4.01 -2.50
CA ILE A 73 -0.70 -5.14 -1.94
C ILE A 73 -1.65 -6.23 -1.48
N SER A 74 -1.47 -7.46 -1.97
CA SER A 74 -2.17 -8.65 -1.47
C SER A 74 -1.24 -9.56 -0.66
N VAL A 75 -1.69 -10.08 0.49
CA VAL A 75 -0.88 -10.90 1.40
C VAL A 75 -1.30 -12.38 1.32
N THR A 76 -0.37 -13.29 1.05
CA THR A 76 -0.71 -14.68 0.67
C THR A 76 -0.92 -15.69 1.82
N LYS A 77 -0.57 -15.39 3.08
CA LYS A 77 -0.73 -16.33 4.24
C LYS A 77 -1.01 -15.61 5.55
N ARG A 78 -1.54 -16.26 6.60
CA ARG A 78 -2.08 -15.69 7.87
C ARG A 78 -1.09 -15.20 8.99
N SER A 79 0.25 -15.07 8.81
CA SER A 79 1.18 -14.64 9.90
C SER A 79 1.71 -13.17 9.89
N PHE A 80 1.19 -12.26 10.73
CA PHE A 80 1.24 -10.79 10.53
C PHE A 80 2.60 -10.06 10.62
N LEU A 81 3.66 -10.67 11.16
CA LEU A 81 4.82 -9.89 11.64
C LEU A 81 6.04 -9.85 10.71
N ASN A 82 6.14 -10.71 9.69
CA ASN A 82 7.12 -10.61 8.59
C ASN A 82 6.63 -11.51 7.46
N ARG A 83 6.19 -10.93 6.34
CA ARG A 83 5.64 -11.68 5.21
C ARG A 83 6.31 -11.31 3.91
N ARG A 84 5.99 -12.12 2.92
CA ARG A 84 6.00 -11.72 1.54
C ARG A 84 4.57 -11.39 1.10
N ALA A 85 4.42 -10.40 0.23
CA ALA A 85 3.15 -9.98 -0.35
C ALA A 85 3.29 -9.91 -1.88
N HIS A 86 2.20 -9.72 -2.60
CA HIS A 86 2.21 -9.52 -4.04
C HIS A 86 1.67 -8.13 -4.36
N ILE A 87 2.26 -7.47 -5.37
CA ILE A 87 1.63 -6.30 -5.98
C ILE A 87 0.61 -6.80 -6.98
N VAL A 88 -0.62 -6.31 -6.87
CA VAL A 88 -1.73 -6.68 -7.74
C VAL A 88 -2.26 -5.43 -8.40
N ILE A 89 -2.52 -5.52 -9.71
CA ILE A 89 -3.17 -4.46 -10.48
C ILE A 89 -4.64 -4.82 -10.65
N PHE A 90 -5.52 -3.94 -10.19
CA PHE A 90 -6.96 -4.10 -10.27
C PHE A 90 -7.49 -3.14 -11.34
N ASN A 91 -8.17 -3.67 -12.35
CA ASN A 91 -8.94 -2.83 -13.26
C ASN A 91 -10.18 -2.32 -12.52
N GLN A 92 -10.46 -1.04 -12.67
CA GLN A 92 -11.63 -0.37 -12.13
C GLN A 92 -12.90 -1.13 -12.54
N ASP A 93 -12.98 -1.75 -13.72
CA ASP A 93 -14.13 -2.52 -14.22
C ASP A 93 -14.34 -3.90 -13.57
N LEU A 94 -13.44 -4.37 -12.71
CA LEU A 94 -13.71 -5.47 -11.76
C LEU A 94 -14.64 -4.98 -10.61
N ARG A 95 -15.53 -4.03 -10.94
CA ARG A 95 -16.08 -2.93 -10.12
C ARG A 95 -17.24 -3.28 -9.21
N ASN A 96 -17.74 -4.51 -9.21
CA ASN A 96 -18.97 -4.82 -8.47
C ASN A 96 -18.75 -5.34 -7.03
N GLN A 97 -17.53 -5.71 -6.65
CA GLN A 97 -17.26 -6.34 -5.35
C GLN A 97 -16.52 -5.44 -4.35
N ILE A 98 -15.51 -4.68 -4.79
CA ILE A 98 -14.65 -3.88 -3.90
C ILE A 98 -15.30 -2.54 -3.51
N TRP A 99 -16.13 -1.97 -4.38
CA TRP A 99 -16.60 -0.58 -4.28
C TRP A 99 -17.93 -0.38 -3.52
N ARG A 100 -18.45 -1.44 -2.90
CA ARG A 100 -19.57 -1.33 -1.95
C ARG A 100 -19.18 -0.68 -0.62
N THR A 101 -17.89 -0.46 -0.37
CA THR A 101 -17.35 0.01 0.91
C THR A 101 -16.75 1.40 0.78
N LYS A 102 -16.93 2.31 1.75
CA LYS A 102 -16.58 3.74 1.73
C LYS A 102 -15.12 4.10 1.34
N ALA A 103 -14.69 3.96 0.09
CA ALA A 103 -13.36 4.42 -0.34
C ALA A 103 -13.29 5.93 -0.53
N SER A 104 -12.09 6.46 -0.37
CA SER A 104 -11.77 7.87 -0.48
C SER A 104 -10.54 8.07 -1.37
N ARG A 105 -10.58 9.10 -2.21
CA ARG A 105 -9.42 9.58 -2.95
C ARG A 105 -8.65 10.55 -2.07
N VAL A 106 -7.34 10.33 -1.97
CA VAL A 106 -6.41 11.19 -1.26
C VAL A 106 -5.53 11.86 -2.33
N PRO A 107 -5.66 13.19 -2.49
CA PRO A 107 -4.87 13.90 -3.49
C PRO A 107 -3.38 13.88 -3.10
N HIS A 108 -2.54 14.12 -4.11
CA HIS A 108 -1.11 14.29 -3.92
C HIS A 108 -0.81 15.37 -2.87
N ILE A 109 0.10 15.08 -1.94
CA ILE A 109 0.51 16.02 -0.89
C ILE A 109 1.37 17.12 -1.51
N LEU A 110 1.00 18.39 -1.31
CA LEU A 110 1.76 19.54 -1.79
C LEU A 110 3.17 19.58 -1.18
N GLY A 111 4.17 19.94 -1.99
CA GLY A 111 5.57 20.05 -1.57
C GLY A 111 6.36 18.74 -1.57
N ARG A 112 5.75 17.61 -1.94
CA ARG A 112 6.47 16.37 -2.27
C ARG A 112 6.75 16.30 -3.78
N PRO A 113 7.84 15.64 -4.22
CA PRO A 113 8.06 15.36 -5.64
C PRO A 113 6.91 14.54 -6.21
N ASP A 114 6.51 14.83 -7.45
CA ASP A 114 5.55 14.01 -8.18
C ASP A 114 6.30 12.96 -9.00
N MET A 115 6.21 11.71 -8.55
CA MET A 115 6.79 10.55 -9.21
C MET A 115 5.73 9.67 -9.85
N SER A 116 4.49 10.14 -9.99
CA SER A 116 3.33 9.32 -10.34
C SER A 116 3.53 8.49 -11.60
N ARG A 117 4.09 9.08 -12.67
CA ARG A 117 4.38 8.36 -13.93
C ARG A 117 5.41 7.23 -13.71
N LYS A 118 6.49 7.50 -12.97
CA LYS A 118 7.52 6.51 -12.68
C LYS A 118 7.01 5.44 -11.73
N GLY A 119 6.26 5.85 -10.70
CA GLY A 119 5.56 4.99 -9.76
C GLY A 119 4.61 4.02 -10.45
N ALA A 120 3.83 4.49 -11.42
CA ALA A 120 2.95 3.65 -12.22
C ALA A 120 3.73 2.57 -12.98
N ILE A 121 4.82 2.95 -13.65
CA ILE A 121 5.71 2.01 -14.35
C ILE A 121 6.28 0.98 -13.36
N ILE A 122 6.80 1.41 -12.22
CA ILE A 122 7.36 0.50 -11.20
C ILE A 122 6.28 -0.45 -10.67
N ALA A 123 5.10 0.06 -10.33
CA ALA A 123 4.00 -0.73 -9.81
C ALA A 123 3.56 -1.81 -10.81
N LYS A 124 3.42 -1.45 -12.10
CA LYS A 124 3.12 -2.43 -13.16
C LYS A 124 4.25 -3.43 -13.38
N ARG A 125 5.52 -2.98 -13.33
CA ARG A 125 6.68 -3.90 -13.40
C ARG A 125 6.81 -4.80 -12.16
N LEU A 126 6.21 -4.41 -11.03
CA LEU A 126 6.09 -5.23 -9.82
C LEU A 126 4.86 -6.14 -9.83
N SER A 127 3.94 -6.02 -10.80
CA SER A 127 2.73 -6.85 -10.85
C SER A 127 3.07 -8.33 -10.75
N ASP A 128 2.34 -9.03 -9.88
CA ASP A 128 2.49 -10.45 -9.54
C ASP A 128 3.83 -10.85 -8.90
N LYS A 129 4.78 -9.92 -8.73
CA LYS A 129 6.02 -10.18 -8.01
C LYS A 129 5.78 -10.26 -6.51
N GLN A 130 6.53 -11.15 -5.90
CA GLN A 130 6.51 -11.35 -4.46
C GLN A 130 7.49 -10.39 -3.78
N VAL A 131 6.98 -9.45 -2.99
CA VAL A 131 7.74 -8.37 -2.34
C VAL A 131 7.81 -8.54 -0.82
N TYR A 132 8.81 -7.92 -0.17
CA TYR A 132 8.88 -7.89 1.30
C TYR A 132 7.71 -7.11 1.88
N PHE A 133 7.09 -7.65 2.92
CA PHE A 133 5.99 -7.01 3.62
C PHE A 133 6.20 -7.07 5.14
N ASN A 134 6.09 -5.91 5.76
CA ASN A 134 6.03 -5.77 7.19
C ASN A 134 4.94 -4.76 7.54
N ILE A 135 4.04 -5.17 8.41
CA ILE A 135 2.84 -4.41 8.74
C ILE A 135 3.12 -3.03 9.32
N LEU A 136 4.29 -2.81 9.92
CA LEU A 136 4.68 -1.53 10.55
C LEU A 136 5.62 -0.70 9.69
N ARG A 137 6.49 -1.36 8.90
CA ARG A 137 7.67 -0.73 8.25
C ARG A 137 7.83 -1.02 6.75
N CYS A 138 6.90 -1.74 6.11
CA CYS A 138 6.91 -2.00 4.66
C CYS A 138 5.52 -2.54 4.25
N ASN A 139 4.50 -1.69 4.28
CA ASN A 139 3.09 -2.06 4.06
C ASN A 139 2.46 -1.26 2.91
N CYS A 140 1.15 -1.42 2.66
CA CYS A 140 0.45 -0.73 1.56
C CYS A 140 0.66 0.79 1.54
N GLY A 141 0.70 1.45 2.69
CA GLY A 141 1.00 2.88 2.79
C GLY A 141 2.42 3.23 2.34
N HIS A 142 3.40 2.37 2.60
CA HIS A 142 4.78 2.59 2.16
C HIS A 142 4.92 2.43 0.64
N TYR A 143 4.29 1.42 0.04
CA TYR A 143 4.36 1.23 -1.40
C TYR A 143 3.65 2.36 -2.14
N THR A 144 2.48 2.79 -1.66
CA THR A 144 1.76 3.92 -2.25
C THR A 144 2.52 5.24 -2.15
N ASP A 145 3.12 5.55 -0.98
CA ASP A 145 4.02 6.70 -0.83
C ASP A 145 5.21 6.63 -1.80
N TYR A 146 5.81 5.44 -1.94
CA TYR A 146 6.94 5.26 -2.84
C TYR A 146 6.57 5.45 -4.31
N PHE A 147 5.41 4.95 -4.75
CA PHE A 147 4.94 5.14 -6.12
C PHE A 147 4.60 6.60 -6.38
N ALA A 148 3.92 7.27 -5.45
CA ALA A 148 3.56 8.67 -5.62
C ALA A 148 4.77 9.61 -5.58
N TYR A 149 5.75 9.35 -4.71
CA TYR A 149 6.77 10.34 -4.35
C TYR A 149 8.22 9.88 -4.53
N GLY A 150 8.45 8.66 -5.02
CA GLY A 150 9.80 8.09 -5.21
C GLY A 150 10.53 7.70 -3.92
N ARG A 151 9.92 7.94 -2.75
CA ARG A 151 10.46 7.58 -1.44
C ARG A 151 9.37 7.45 -0.40
N VAL A 152 9.67 6.73 0.68
CA VAL A 152 8.80 6.65 1.84
C VAL A 152 9.19 7.72 2.86
N TYR A 153 8.23 8.52 3.32
CA TYR A 153 8.51 9.58 4.28
C TYR A 153 8.48 9.09 5.73
N GLY A 154 7.73 8.03 6.04
CA GLY A 154 7.59 7.53 7.41
C GLY A 154 6.99 8.59 8.36
N ILE A 155 6.35 8.19 9.44
CA ILE A 155 5.78 9.11 10.42
C ILE A 155 6.18 8.63 11.81
N LYS A 156 7.05 9.40 12.48
CA LYS A 156 7.42 9.14 13.88
C LYS A 156 6.15 9.18 14.75
N GLY A 157 6.01 8.20 15.64
CA GLY A 157 4.81 8.07 16.49
C GLY A 157 3.62 7.37 15.82
N LYS A 158 3.65 7.12 14.50
CA LYS A 158 2.61 6.35 13.81
C LYS A 158 3.04 4.90 13.65
N ILE A 159 2.52 4.02 14.52
CA ILE A 159 2.93 2.61 14.65
C ILE A 159 2.88 1.85 13.32
N THR A 160 1.88 2.13 12.49
CA THR A 160 1.63 1.45 11.20
C THR A 160 2.23 2.19 10.01
N HIS A 161 3.02 3.24 10.23
CA HIS A 161 3.75 3.94 9.18
C HIS A 161 5.12 4.39 9.72
N LEU A 162 5.78 3.50 10.46
CA LEU A 162 7.11 3.75 10.98
C LEU A 162 8.12 3.81 9.82
N PRO A 163 9.31 4.39 10.03
CA PRO A 163 10.35 4.40 9.01
C PRO A 163 10.63 3.01 8.44
N ILE A 164 10.90 2.98 7.14
CA ILE A 164 11.01 1.75 6.36
C ILE A 164 12.14 0.84 6.88
N ASN A 165 11.92 -0.48 6.87
CA ASN A 165 12.97 -1.43 7.21
C ASN A 165 14.01 -1.51 6.09
N LYS A 166 15.30 -1.67 6.44
CA LYS A 166 16.39 -1.90 5.46
C LYS A 166 16.15 -3.10 4.53
N SER A 167 15.35 -4.08 4.92
CA SER A 167 14.99 -5.22 4.05
C SER A 167 13.89 -4.91 3.02
N CYS A 168 13.25 -3.74 3.09
CA CYS A 168 12.22 -3.37 2.13
C CYS A 168 12.89 -2.93 0.82
N PRO A 169 12.42 -3.41 -0.36
CA PRO A 169 13.03 -3.06 -1.65
C PRO A 169 12.87 -1.57 -2.02
N LEU A 170 12.00 -0.86 -1.31
CA LEU A 170 11.72 0.56 -1.51
C LEU A 170 12.65 1.48 -0.67
N TYR A 171 13.76 0.94 -0.15
CA TYR A 171 14.66 1.69 0.73
C TYR A 171 15.36 2.84 -0.01
N ASN A 172 15.78 2.61 -1.25
CA ASN A 172 16.46 3.61 -2.07
C ASN A 172 15.47 4.55 -2.76
N VAL A 173 15.84 5.83 -2.83
CA VAL A 173 15.05 6.91 -3.41
C VAL A 173 15.11 6.87 -4.93
N ILE A 174 13.97 7.15 -5.56
CA ILE A 174 13.85 7.42 -6.99
C ILE A 174 13.72 8.93 -7.18
N THR A 175 14.48 9.44 -8.14
CA THR A 175 14.53 10.86 -8.50
C THR A 175 14.03 11.08 -9.94
N GLU A 176 13.95 12.35 -10.33
CA GLU A 176 13.62 12.76 -11.69
C GLU A 176 14.59 12.20 -12.74
N ASP A 177 15.85 11.96 -12.37
CA ASP A 177 16.88 11.40 -13.28
C ASP A 177 16.88 9.87 -13.34
N THR A 178 16.16 9.21 -12.43
CA THR A 178 16.17 7.74 -12.36
C THR A 178 15.43 7.13 -13.54
N ASP A 179 16.12 6.44 -14.46
CA ASP A 179 15.46 5.74 -15.58
C ASP A 179 14.79 4.44 -15.09
N VAL A 180 13.48 4.49 -14.89
CA VAL A 180 12.66 3.34 -14.49
C VAL A 180 12.16 2.52 -15.67
N THR A 181 12.48 2.91 -16.90
CA THR A 181 12.15 2.16 -18.13
C THR A 181 13.29 1.23 -18.56
N SER A 182 14.52 1.50 -18.11
CA SER A 182 15.67 0.63 -18.34
C SER A 182 15.40 -0.82 -17.90
N GLU A 183 15.81 -1.77 -18.73
CA GLU A 183 15.82 -3.20 -18.39
C GLU A 183 16.74 -3.50 -17.19
N ASN A 184 17.77 -2.68 -17.02
CA ASN A 184 18.74 -2.78 -15.93
C ASN A 184 18.26 -2.11 -14.63
N PHE A 185 17.15 -1.39 -14.66
CA PHE A 185 16.58 -0.80 -13.46
C PHE A 185 16.15 -1.89 -12.47
N LYS A 186 16.61 -1.77 -11.23
CA LYS A 186 16.28 -2.65 -10.11
C LYS A 186 15.93 -1.81 -8.90
N LEU A 187 15.00 -2.31 -8.10
CA LEU A 187 14.84 -1.82 -6.74
C LEU A 187 15.96 -2.37 -5.88
N VAL A 188 16.40 -1.59 -4.89
CA VAL A 188 17.54 -1.96 -4.05
C VAL A 188 17.19 -1.65 -2.60
N ASP A 189 17.36 -2.65 -1.75
CA ASP A 189 17.12 -2.49 -0.32
C ASP A 189 18.29 -1.81 0.40
N GLY A 190 18.13 -1.53 1.69
CA GLY A 190 19.16 -0.88 2.52
C GLY A 190 20.39 -1.72 2.83
N TYR A 191 20.48 -2.94 2.27
CA TYR A 191 21.65 -3.82 2.32
C TYR A 191 22.29 -4.01 0.93
N GLY A 192 21.80 -3.31 -0.10
CA GLY A 192 22.30 -3.44 -1.47
C GLY A 192 21.75 -4.64 -2.23
N ARG A 193 20.76 -5.37 -1.69
CA ARG A 193 20.15 -6.49 -2.40
C ARG A 193 19.24 -5.96 -3.51
N LYS A 194 19.51 -6.41 -4.73
CA LYS A 194 18.73 -6.05 -5.92
C LYS A 194 17.47 -6.88 -5.99
N PHE A 195 16.37 -6.24 -6.35
CA PHE A 195 15.08 -6.86 -6.56
C PHE A 195 14.68 -6.71 -8.03
N ASP A 196 14.48 -7.84 -8.70
CA ASP A 196 14.13 -7.88 -10.10
C ASP A 196 12.66 -7.51 -10.33
N LEU A 197 12.44 -6.64 -11.31
CA LEU A 197 11.12 -6.31 -11.81
C LEU A 197 10.89 -6.98 -13.18
N LEU A 198 9.64 -7.04 -13.62
CA LEU A 198 9.34 -7.39 -15.01
C LEU A 198 10.03 -6.41 -15.96
N PRO A 199 10.37 -6.83 -17.20
CA PRO A 199 10.82 -5.92 -18.24
C PRO A 199 9.80 -4.81 -18.47
N TYR A 200 10.28 -3.61 -18.78
CA TYR A 200 9.39 -2.52 -19.18
C TYR A 200 8.74 -2.85 -20.53
N LYS A 201 7.48 -2.44 -20.68
CA LYS A 201 6.76 -2.45 -21.94
C LYS A 201 6.03 -1.12 -22.08
N GLU A 202 5.88 -0.61 -23.29
CA GLU A 202 5.30 0.72 -23.53
C GLU A 202 3.88 0.86 -22.96
N GLU A 203 3.07 -0.21 -22.97
CA GLU A 203 1.73 -0.23 -22.37
C GLU A 203 1.71 -0.10 -20.83
N MET A 204 2.87 -0.15 -20.18
CA MET A 204 3.02 0.10 -18.75
C MET A 204 3.07 1.59 -18.42
N ALA A 205 3.31 2.47 -19.39
CA ALA A 205 3.13 3.89 -19.16
C ALA A 205 1.63 4.21 -19.00
N PRO A 206 1.25 5.08 -18.04
CA PRO A 206 -0.11 5.58 -17.90
C PRO A 206 -0.57 6.47 -19.06
#